data_AF-A0A2U8DTJ2-F1
#
_entry.id   AF-A0A2U8DTJ2-F1
#
_cell.length_a   1.000
_cell.length_b   1.000
_cell.length_c   1.000
_cell.angle_alpha   90.00
_cell.angle_beta   90.00
_cell.angle_gamma   90.00
#
_symmetry.space_group_name_H-M   'P 1'
#
loop_
_entity.id
_entity.type
_entity.pdbx_description
1 polymer ?
#
loop_
_entity_poly.entity_id
_entity_poly.type
_entity_poly.pdbx_seq_one_letter_code
_entity_poly.pdbx_strand_id
1 'polypeptide(L)'
;MEFQVIRKLFNIKQNNGFSEDDICKACKKHGNLPLTLQEYYRQLGNCKHINQTQNSLCHPNKLIDTGEYLIFYKENQYVVQWAIKKTDLYKDNPPVYCSWDENEFKLESESLLDFLYAMAFFQAASWGLEYCSEDLYMISKEQAQIIKDQYKKIDYELH
;
A
#
# COMPACT_ATOMS: atom_id res chain seq x y z
N MET A 1 1.84 -14.45 8.10
CA MET A 1 1.47 -13.06 8.47
C MET A 1 0.06 -12.80 7.97
N GLU A 2 -0.77 -12.08 8.71
CA GLU A 2 -2.17 -11.80 8.34
C GLU A 2 -2.45 -10.29 8.40
N PHE A 3 -3.10 -9.75 7.38
CA PHE A 3 -3.41 -8.31 7.28
C PHE A 3 -4.73 -7.96 8.00
N GLN A 4 -4.82 -8.28 9.29
CA GLN A 4 -6.07 -8.21 10.07
C GLN A 4 -6.69 -6.80 10.10
N VAL A 5 -5.87 -5.74 10.11
CA VAL A 5 -6.34 -4.35 10.07
C VAL A 5 -7.12 -4.09 8.78
N ILE A 6 -6.52 -4.41 7.63
CA ILE A 6 -7.15 -4.23 6.32
C ILE A 6 -8.39 -5.12 6.19
N ARG A 7 -8.30 -6.38 6.63
CA ARG A 7 -9.43 -7.32 6.60
C ARG A 7 -10.63 -6.79 7.38
N LYS A 8 -10.41 -6.27 8.59
CA LYS A 8 -11.47 -5.67 9.41
C LYS A 8 -12.05 -4.42 8.74
N LEU A 9 -11.19 -3.53 8.25
CA LEU A 9 -11.58 -2.27 7.62
C LEU A 9 -12.49 -2.48 6.40
N PHE A 10 -12.18 -3.47 5.56
CA PHE A 10 -12.93 -3.77 4.33
C PHE A 10 -13.86 -4.99 4.45
N ASN A 11 -14.07 -5.53 5.66
CA ASN A 11 -14.88 -6.72 5.92
C ASN A 11 -14.52 -7.95 5.05
N ILE A 12 -13.22 -8.21 4.86
CA ILE A 12 -12.71 -9.30 4.01
C ILE A 12 -12.58 -10.58 4.81
N LYS A 13 -13.42 -11.56 4.48
CA LYS A 13 -13.51 -12.86 5.18
C LYS A 13 -12.66 -13.96 4.57
N GLN A 14 -12.29 -13.82 3.30
CA GLN A 14 -11.58 -14.85 2.53
C GLN A 14 -10.51 -14.22 1.66
N ASN A 15 -9.49 -15.00 1.30
CA ASN A 15 -8.43 -14.52 0.43
C ASN A 15 -8.98 -14.22 -0.96
N ASN A 16 -8.56 -13.10 -1.51
CA ASN A 16 -8.78 -12.74 -2.90
C ASN A 16 -7.50 -12.07 -3.42
N GLY A 17 -6.50 -12.90 -3.64
CA GLY A 17 -5.19 -12.50 -4.13
C GLY A 17 -4.89 -13.00 -5.55
N PHE A 18 -3.66 -12.74 -5.99
CA PHE A 18 -3.13 -13.28 -7.23
C PHE A 18 -2.69 -14.75 -7.07
N SER A 19 -2.49 -15.43 -8.19
CA SER A 19 -2.07 -16.83 -8.21
C SER A 19 -0.62 -16.99 -7.72
N GLU A 20 -0.29 -18.14 -7.13
CA GLU A 20 1.11 -18.46 -6.78
C GLU A 20 2.02 -18.46 -8.01
N ASP A 21 1.50 -18.81 -9.18
CA ASP A 21 2.25 -18.78 -10.44
C ASP A 21 2.66 -17.35 -10.81
N ASP A 22 1.76 -16.37 -10.68
CA ASP A 22 2.08 -14.96 -10.91
C ASP A 22 3.10 -14.42 -9.92
N ILE A 23 2.97 -14.77 -8.64
CA ILE A 23 3.90 -14.36 -7.58
C ILE A 23 5.28 -14.99 -7.84
N CYS A 24 5.33 -16.29 -8.15
CA CYS A 24 6.57 -17.01 -8.45
C CYS A 24 7.27 -16.47 -9.70
N LYS A 25 6.53 -16.11 -10.75
CA LYS A 25 7.08 -15.46 -11.95
C LYS A 25 7.70 -14.11 -11.62
N ALA A 26 7.04 -13.31 -10.80
CA ALA A 26 7.57 -12.02 -10.36
C ALA A 26 8.85 -12.18 -9.52
N CYS A 27 8.86 -13.11 -8.54
CA CYS A 27 10.06 -13.41 -7.76
C CYS A 27 11.22 -13.85 -8.66
N LYS A 28 10.99 -14.76 -9.61
CA LYS A 28 12.04 -15.20 -10.56
C LYS A 28 12.56 -14.05 -11.42
N LYS A 29 11.67 -13.18 -11.91
CA LYS A 29 12.03 -12.04 -12.77
C LYS A 29 12.87 -11.01 -12.04
N HIS A 30 12.59 -10.75 -10.76
CA HIS A 30 13.24 -9.69 -9.99
C HIS A 30 14.24 -10.22 -8.94
N GLY A 31 14.58 -11.51 -9.00
CA GLY A 31 15.45 -12.20 -8.04
C GLY A 31 14.69 -12.66 -6.79
N ASN A 32 13.94 -11.76 -6.16
CA ASN A 32 12.97 -12.09 -5.11
C ASN A 32 11.93 -10.96 -4.97
N LEU A 33 10.88 -11.19 -4.19
CA LEU A 33 10.04 -10.14 -3.63
C LEU A 33 10.02 -10.24 -2.10
N PRO A 34 9.84 -9.13 -1.37
CA PRO A 34 9.67 -9.17 0.09
C PRO A 34 8.55 -10.10 0.52
N LEU A 35 8.74 -10.82 1.63
CA LEU A 35 7.73 -11.72 2.18
C LEU A 35 6.39 -10.98 2.41
N THR A 36 6.44 -9.76 2.95
CA THR A 36 5.24 -8.92 3.14
C THR A 36 4.51 -8.66 1.82
N LEU A 37 5.23 -8.39 0.73
CA LEU A 37 4.61 -8.14 -0.58
C LEU A 37 4.01 -9.42 -1.17
N GLN A 38 4.70 -10.56 -1.05
CA GLN A 38 4.20 -11.86 -1.49
C GLN A 38 2.91 -12.25 -0.76
N GLU A 39 2.90 -12.13 0.58
CA GLU A 39 1.71 -12.40 1.38
C GLU A 39 0.57 -11.44 1.05
N TYR A 40 0.86 -10.16 0.83
CA TYR A 40 -0.16 -9.19 0.46
C TYR A 40 -0.78 -9.54 -0.90
N TYR A 41 0.06 -9.89 -1.89
CA TYR A 41 -0.43 -10.35 -3.18
C TYR A 41 -1.29 -11.60 -3.08
N ARG A 42 -0.90 -12.58 -2.26
CA ARG A 42 -1.63 -13.85 -2.07
C ARG A 42 -2.97 -13.67 -1.36
N GLN A 43 -3.04 -12.78 -0.38
CA GLN A 43 -4.22 -12.64 0.47
C GLN A 43 -5.19 -11.60 -0.07
N LEU A 44 -4.68 -10.47 -0.54
CA LEU A 44 -5.48 -9.26 -0.82
C LEU A 44 -5.21 -8.64 -2.19
N GLY A 45 -4.22 -9.11 -2.94
CA GLY A 45 -3.75 -8.47 -4.18
C GLY A 45 -4.83 -8.23 -5.24
N ASN A 46 -5.86 -9.08 -5.29
CA ASN A 46 -6.97 -8.99 -6.26
C ASN A 46 -8.24 -8.33 -5.67
N CYS A 47 -8.18 -7.81 -4.44
CA CYS A 47 -9.24 -7.00 -3.84
C CYS A 47 -9.30 -5.61 -4.48
N LYS A 48 -10.10 -5.47 -5.55
CA LYS A 48 -10.19 -4.21 -6.33
C LYS A 48 -10.55 -2.99 -5.50
N HIS A 49 -11.44 -3.11 -4.51
CA HIS A 49 -11.88 -1.98 -3.69
C HIS A 49 -10.78 -1.44 -2.74
N ILE A 50 -9.70 -2.21 -2.53
CA ILE A 50 -8.51 -1.74 -1.80
C ILE A 50 -7.43 -1.26 -2.78
N ASN A 51 -7.27 -2.00 -3.87
CA ASN A 51 -6.06 -1.97 -4.67
C ASN A 51 -6.21 -1.34 -6.05
N GLN A 52 -7.41 -0.91 -6.46
CA GLN A 52 -7.70 -0.38 -7.80
C GLN A 52 -8.73 0.78 -7.71
N THR A 53 -8.53 1.69 -6.76
CA THR A 53 -9.34 2.90 -6.55
C THR A 53 -8.51 4.15 -6.89
N GLN A 54 -8.25 5.06 -5.95
CA GLN A 54 -7.39 6.23 -6.21
C GLN A 54 -5.94 5.83 -6.52
N ASN A 55 -5.43 4.88 -5.77
CA ASN A 55 -4.11 4.32 -6.03
C ASN A 55 -4.28 2.87 -6.49
N SER A 56 -3.30 2.37 -7.24
CA SER A 56 -3.33 1.07 -7.87
C SER A 56 -2.11 0.24 -7.49
N LEU A 57 -2.37 -0.94 -6.93
CA LEU A 57 -1.35 -1.98 -6.78
C LEU A 57 -1.01 -2.52 -8.17
N CYS A 58 0.27 -2.57 -8.51
CA CYS A 58 0.73 -3.23 -9.72
C CYS A 58 0.48 -4.74 -9.62
N HIS A 59 -0.05 -5.33 -10.69
CA HIS A 59 -0.07 -6.79 -10.82
C HIS A 59 1.36 -7.36 -10.73
N PRO A 60 1.60 -8.54 -10.13
CA PRO A 60 2.96 -9.12 -9.99
C PRO A 60 3.76 -9.13 -11.30
N ASN A 61 3.12 -9.51 -12.41
CA ASN A 61 3.75 -9.50 -13.75
C ASN A 61 4.00 -8.11 -14.36
N LYS A 62 3.50 -7.03 -13.75
CA LYS A 62 3.55 -5.65 -14.26
C LYS A 62 4.32 -4.69 -13.33
N LEU A 63 5.14 -5.23 -12.43
CA LEU A 63 6.10 -4.44 -11.67
C LEU A 63 7.07 -3.70 -12.62
N ILE A 64 7.42 -2.46 -12.27
CA ILE A 64 8.25 -1.59 -13.11
C ILE A 64 9.63 -1.47 -12.47
N ASP A 65 10.65 -1.91 -13.19
CA ASP A 65 12.05 -1.85 -12.76
C ASP A 65 12.69 -0.57 -13.30
N THR A 66 13.14 0.31 -12.40
CA THR A 66 13.82 1.58 -12.75
C THR A 66 15.34 1.48 -12.66
N GLY A 67 15.88 0.27 -12.54
CA GLY A 67 17.31 0.01 -12.33
C GLY A 67 17.64 -0.19 -10.85
N GLU A 68 17.43 0.83 -10.03
CA GLU A 68 17.70 0.81 -8.58
C GLU A 68 16.48 0.46 -7.73
N TYR A 69 15.28 0.80 -8.20
CA TYR A 69 14.02 0.60 -7.49
C TYR A 69 13.06 -0.29 -8.30
N LEU A 70 12.15 -0.96 -7.58
CA LEU A 70 11.08 -1.74 -8.15
C LEU A 70 9.74 -1.16 -7.72
N ILE A 71 9.03 -0.51 -8.64
CA ILE A 71 7.73 0.11 -8.40
C ILE A 71 6.65 -0.97 -8.33
N PHE A 72 5.88 -0.95 -7.24
CA PHE A 72 4.80 -1.90 -6.98
C PHE A 72 3.44 -1.23 -6.75
N TYR A 73 3.40 0.07 -6.55
CA TYR A 73 2.16 0.84 -6.35
C TYR A 73 2.27 2.18 -7.08
N LYS A 74 1.13 2.71 -7.53
CA LYS A 74 1.08 3.98 -8.28
C LYS A 74 -0.23 4.72 -8.03
N GLU A 75 -0.20 6.03 -8.14
CA GLU A 75 -1.39 6.88 -8.13
C GLU A 75 -2.09 6.81 -9.51
N ASN A 76 -3.40 7.08 -9.56
CA ASN A 76 -4.24 6.93 -10.76
C ASN A 76 -3.73 7.72 -11.98
N GLN A 77 -3.11 8.88 -11.79
CA GLN A 77 -2.50 9.70 -12.84
C GLN A 77 -1.01 9.41 -13.05
N TYR A 78 -0.44 8.44 -12.31
CA TYR A 78 0.96 8.01 -12.37
C TYR A 78 1.98 9.08 -11.96
N VAL A 79 1.50 10.21 -11.42
CA VAL A 79 2.35 11.30 -10.92
C VAL A 79 3.12 10.86 -9.68
N VAL A 80 2.51 9.99 -8.86
CA VAL A 80 3.12 9.45 -7.65
C VAL A 80 3.31 7.94 -7.78
N GLN A 81 4.51 7.46 -7.45
CA GLN A 81 4.90 6.07 -7.59
C GLN A 81 5.61 5.59 -6.33
N TRP A 82 5.28 4.38 -5.87
CA TRP A 82 5.88 3.77 -4.70
C TRP A 82 6.66 2.51 -5.05
N ALA A 83 7.87 2.44 -4.53
CA ALA A 83 8.85 1.44 -4.90
C ALA A 83 9.62 0.91 -3.69
N ILE A 84 10.27 -0.22 -3.91
CA ILE A 84 11.20 -0.85 -2.96
C ILE A 84 12.59 -0.81 -3.60
N LYS A 85 13.62 -0.46 -2.83
CA LYS A 85 15.00 -0.56 -3.31
C LYS A 85 15.31 -2.02 -3.66
N LYS A 86 15.93 -2.26 -4.82
CA LYS A 86 16.20 -3.64 -5.27
C LYS A 86 17.14 -4.40 -4.35
N THR A 87 18.05 -3.69 -3.67
CA THR A 87 18.93 -4.27 -2.63
C THR A 87 18.17 -4.78 -1.41
N ASP A 88 16.92 -4.34 -1.21
CA ASP A 88 16.08 -4.66 -0.07
C ASP A 88 15.01 -5.72 -0.38
N LEU A 89 14.96 -6.27 -1.60
CA LEU A 89 13.95 -7.28 -1.99
C LEU A 89 14.04 -8.59 -1.21
N TYR A 90 15.16 -8.83 -0.52
CA TYR A 90 15.35 -9.99 0.36
C TYR A 90 14.97 -9.74 1.81
N LYS A 91 14.67 -8.49 2.19
CA LYS A 91 14.12 -8.18 3.51
C LYS A 91 12.65 -8.54 3.51
N ASP A 92 12.17 -9.15 4.60
CA ASP A 92 10.77 -9.55 4.71
C ASP A 92 9.83 -8.35 4.65
N ASN A 93 10.18 -7.27 5.35
CA ASN A 93 9.39 -6.05 5.47
C ASN A 93 10.27 -4.80 5.22
N PRO A 94 10.63 -4.49 3.98
CA PRO A 94 11.58 -3.42 3.65
C PRO A 94 10.94 -2.03 3.73
N PRO A 95 11.77 -0.97 3.73
CA PRO A 95 11.30 0.40 3.51
C PRO A 95 10.65 0.60 2.14
N VAL A 96 9.76 1.58 2.07
CA VAL A 96 9.07 2.02 0.85
C VAL A 96 9.49 3.45 0.53
N TYR A 97 9.76 3.68 -0.76
CA TYR A 97 10.17 4.95 -1.30
C TYR A 97 9.11 5.49 -2.25
N CYS A 98 8.89 6.81 -2.22
CA CYS A 98 7.94 7.53 -3.04
C CYS A 98 8.68 8.46 -4.02
N SER A 99 8.19 8.53 -5.26
CA SER A 99 8.63 9.52 -6.25
C SER A 99 7.44 10.32 -6.76
N TRP A 100 7.62 11.64 -6.88
CA TRP A 100 6.59 12.62 -7.28
C TRP A 100 6.83 13.21 -8.67
N ASP A 101 8.01 12.95 -9.26
CA ASP A 101 8.48 13.54 -10.51
C ASP A 101 9.32 12.55 -11.36
N GLU A 102 9.28 11.26 -11.00
CA GLU A 102 10.03 10.15 -11.60
C GLU A 102 11.57 10.23 -11.50
N ASN A 103 12.13 11.31 -10.94
CA ASN A 103 13.58 11.53 -10.90
C ASN A 103 14.21 11.12 -9.58
N GLU A 104 13.51 11.34 -8.46
CA GLU A 104 14.04 11.06 -7.12
C GLU A 104 13.06 10.19 -6.30
N PHE A 105 13.60 9.15 -5.67
CA PHE A 105 12.88 8.30 -4.72
C PHE A 105 13.26 8.69 -3.29
N LYS A 106 12.28 9.19 -2.52
CA LYS A 106 12.43 9.60 -1.11
C LYS A 106 11.79 8.58 -0.19
N LEU A 107 12.38 8.38 0.97
CA LEU A 107 11.82 7.47 1.97
C LEU A 107 10.42 7.95 2.39
N GLU A 108 9.42 7.10 2.23
CA GLU A 108 8.02 7.37 2.59
C GLU A 108 7.64 6.63 3.86
N SER A 109 8.10 5.37 3.98
CA SER A 109 7.85 4.53 5.14
C SER A 109 9.04 3.61 5.39
N GLU A 110 9.36 3.39 6.67
CA GLU A 110 10.41 2.46 7.08
C GLU A 110 10.01 0.98 6.88
N SER A 111 8.72 0.70 6.67
CA SER A 111 8.21 -0.66 6.54
C SER A 111 7.07 -0.77 5.51
N LEU A 112 7.13 -1.82 4.69
CA LEU A 112 6.12 -2.11 3.68
C LEU A 112 4.75 -2.37 4.31
N LEU A 113 4.71 -3.02 5.48
CA LEU A 113 3.46 -3.27 6.19
C LEU A 113 2.77 -1.96 6.59
N ASP A 114 3.52 -1.00 7.13
CA ASP A 114 2.97 0.30 7.54
C ASP A 114 2.49 1.11 6.35
N PHE A 115 3.26 1.07 5.26
CA PHE A 115 2.81 1.64 3.99
C PHE A 115 1.48 1.03 3.52
N LEU A 116 1.34 -0.31 3.54
CA LEU A 116 0.12 -0.99 3.10
C LEU A 116 -1.08 -0.64 3.98
N TYR A 117 -0.89 -0.47 5.29
CA TYR A 117 -1.96 -0.05 6.19
C TYR A 117 -2.34 1.40 5.96
N ALA A 118 -1.37 2.32 5.88
CA ALA A 118 -1.63 3.71 5.56
C ALA A 118 -2.37 3.85 4.22
N MET A 119 -1.94 3.08 3.21
CA MET A 119 -2.59 3.04 1.91
C MET A 119 -4.01 2.49 2.00
N ALA A 120 -4.26 1.44 2.77
CA ALA A 120 -5.60 0.89 2.97
C ALA A 120 -6.54 1.90 3.65
N PHE A 121 -6.06 2.64 4.66
CA PHE A 121 -6.83 3.72 5.29
C PHE A 121 -7.13 4.85 4.31
N PHE A 122 -6.13 5.29 3.53
CA PHE A 122 -6.32 6.30 2.50
C PHE A 122 -7.39 5.87 1.49
N GLN A 123 -7.26 4.66 0.95
CA GLN A 123 -8.22 4.13 -0.03
C GLN A 123 -9.62 4.03 0.58
N ALA A 124 -9.75 3.56 1.83
CA ALA A 124 -11.03 3.49 2.54
C ALA A 124 -11.70 4.86 2.73
N ALA A 125 -10.91 5.89 3.06
CA ALA A 125 -11.37 7.26 3.25
C ALA A 125 -11.59 8.03 1.93
N SER A 126 -11.24 7.44 0.79
CA SER A 126 -11.38 8.08 -0.52
C SER A 126 -12.53 7.44 -1.33
N TRP A 127 -12.32 6.24 -1.87
CA TRP A 127 -13.31 5.55 -2.74
C TRP A 127 -13.36 4.03 -2.55
N GLY A 128 -12.70 3.52 -1.51
CA GLY A 128 -12.59 2.09 -1.26
C GLY A 128 -13.78 1.48 -0.50
N LEU A 129 -14.58 2.31 0.18
CA LEU A 129 -15.77 1.88 0.91
C LEU A 129 -17.04 2.41 0.25
N GLU A 130 -18.12 1.64 0.35
CA GLU A 130 -19.42 1.93 -0.27
C GLU A 130 -20.02 3.27 0.16
N TYR A 131 -19.82 3.67 1.42
CA TYR A 131 -20.37 4.89 2.00
C TYR A 131 -19.31 5.97 2.24
N CYS A 132 -18.29 6.04 1.38
CA CYS A 132 -17.30 7.10 1.47
C CYS A 132 -17.87 8.46 1.01
N SER A 133 -17.40 9.55 1.62
CA SER A 133 -17.70 10.91 1.15
C SER A 133 -17.07 11.11 -0.23
N GLU A 134 -17.82 11.63 -1.20
CA GLU A 134 -17.27 12.06 -2.50
C GLU A 134 -16.40 13.32 -2.37
N ASP A 135 -16.56 14.06 -1.27
CA ASP A 135 -15.83 15.28 -0.98
C ASP A 135 -14.71 15.06 0.05
N LEU A 136 -13.52 15.58 -0.26
CA LEU A 136 -12.44 15.77 0.70
C LEU A 136 -12.51 17.17 1.30
N TYR A 137 -12.95 17.27 2.55
CA TYR A 137 -13.02 18.54 3.26
C TYR A 137 -11.69 18.84 3.95
N MET A 138 -11.04 19.93 3.53
CA MET A 138 -9.89 20.47 4.26
C MET A 138 -10.36 21.07 5.58
N ILE A 139 -9.72 20.67 6.68
CA ILE A 139 -10.01 21.21 8.01
C ILE A 139 -9.03 22.33 8.39
N SER A 140 -9.52 23.35 9.11
CA SER A 140 -8.67 24.38 9.71
C SER A 140 -7.80 23.79 10.83
N LYS A 141 -6.77 24.54 11.24
CA LYS A 141 -5.96 24.16 12.41
C LYS A 141 -6.79 24.05 13.69
N GLU A 142 -7.79 24.91 13.88
CA GLU A 142 -8.69 24.81 15.04
C GLU A 142 -9.55 23.55 14.98
N GLN A 143 -10.11 23.24 13.81
CA GLN A 143 -10.91 22.01 13.62
C GLN A 143 -10.07 20.75 13.85
N ALA A 144 -8.82 20.74 13.35
CA ALA A 144 -7.89 19.65 13.62
C ALA A 144 -7.59 19.50 15.12
N GLN A 145 -7.50 20.59 15.87
CA GLN A 145 -7.28 20.56 17.31
C GLN A 145 -8.50 19.98 18.05
N ILE A 146 -9.72 20.37 17.68
CA ILE A 146 -10.96 19.80 18.24
C ILE A 146 -10.98 18.28 18.08
N ILE A 147 -10.62 17.77 16.90
CA ILE A 147 -10.56 16.32 16.65
C ILE A 147 -9.51 15.66 17.56
N LYS A 148 -8.31 16.25 17.70
CA LYS A 148 -7.25 15.70 18.57
C LYS A 148 -7.64 15.69 20.05
N ASP A 149 -8.41 16.69 20.49
CA ASP A 149 -8.86 16.81 21.87
C ASP A 149 -10.00 15.82 22.18
N GLN A 150 -10.89 15.56 21.21
CA GLN A 150 -12.01 14.63 21.36
C GLN A 150 -11.62 13.17 21.17
N TYR A 151 -10.72 12.90 20.22
CA TYR A 151 -10.29 11.55 19.88
C TYR A 151 -8.85 11.38 20.30
N LYS A 152 -8.65 10.51 21.30
CA LYS A 152 -7.29 10.10 21.66
C LYS A 152 -6.63 9.49 20.43
N LYS A 153 -5.55 10.12 19.96
CA LYS A 153 -4.68 9.51 18.96
C LYS A 153 -4.27 8.14 19.50
N ILE A 154 -4.72 7.09 18.84
CA ILE A 154 -4.25 5.75 19.13
C ILE A 154 -2.85 5.71 18.51
N ASP A 155 -1.84 5.58 19.35
CA ASP A 155 -0.51 5.27 18.85
C ASP A 155 -0.64 3.95 18.10
N TYR A 156 -0.31 4.02 16.82
CA TYR A 156 -0.29 2.84 15.99
C TYR A 156 0.92 2.02 16.43
N GLU A 157 0.67 1.06 17.31
CA GLU A 157 1.63 0.03 17.70
C GLU A 157 1.20 -1.29 17.06
N LEU A 158 2.02 -1.78 16.14
CA LEU A 158 1.94 -3.16 15.66
C LEU A 158 2.36 -4.09 16.82
N HIS A 159 1.41 -4.85 17.36
CA HIS A 159 1.71 -6.04 18.15
C HIS A 159 1.96 -7.23 17.23
#